data_AF-A0A9D6PU98-F1
#
_entry.id   AF-A0A9D6PU98-F1
#
_cell.length_a   1.000
_cell.length_b   1.000
_cell.length_c   1.000
_cell.angle_alpha   90.00
_cell.angle_beta   90.00
_cell.angle_gamma   90.00
#
_symmetry.space_group_name_H-M   'P 1'
#
loop_
_entity.id
_entity.type
_entity.pdbx_description
1 polymer ?
#
loop_
_entity_poly.entity_id
_entity_poly.type
_entity_poly.pdbx_seq_one_letter_code
_entity_poly.pdbx_strand_id
1 'polypeptide(L)'
;MSESSANTDDLLNASEERLRHEIKFLRDHVANLEVFKKLFFVLQAELVTERSKIAELTRQIHGLAPEKIAVKPSADVVEEQIHQLETDLHNTQDMASLAMTTMNEYGLVIDFFKESVTAVNYQDLTMLLFMAVSGYGLTATVLIRSVHGELIFTQNEAMKDQDVALIKRLKTQGRIVEHEDVVVINFTNIGLLARNFPDDMEKAGRIKNYLTTLCYGVNGRVDAIDANSRLKKERQSLFNIVNGASKALAAIKQSLSEHVHQTDDMCKQVTQSMNEAFVKLGMPEKQKQILGGLLQSGNKRLDVILAETLALDEKFVELLVQLEHTYAISRQAEHRPVVTTPPDSTAKK
;
A
#
# COMPACT_ATOMS: atom_id res chain seq x y z
N MET A 1 13.79 -1.85 37.44
CA MET A 1 12.93 -2.86 36.77
C MET A 1 11.76 -2.24 36.00
N SER A 2 11.68 -0.91 35.87
CA SER A 2 10.56 -0.19 35.23
C SER A 2 10.81 0.27 33.79
N GLU A 3 12.04 0.17 33.26
CA GLU A 3 12.37 0.61 31.89
C GLU A 3 12.17 -0.48 30.81
N SER A 4 12.07 -1.75 31.22
CA SER A 4 11.84 -2.86 30.28
C SER A 4 10.39 -2.90 29.75
N SER A 5 9.40 -2.48 30.55
CA SER A 5 7.98 -2.51 30.16
C SER A 5 7.62 -1.40 29.17
N ALA A 6 8.30 -0.25 29.23
CA ALA A 6 8.03 0.88 28.34
C ALA A 6 8.44 0.59 26.88
N ASN A 7 9.53 -0.16 26.69
CA ASN A 7 10.04 -0.50 25.36
C ASN A 7 9.23 -1.64 24.71
N THR A 8 8.64 -2.54 25.50
CA THR A 8 7.69 -3.54 24.99
C THR A 8 6.35 -2.93 24.60
N ASP A 9 5.87 -1.92 25.33
CA ASP A 9 4.62 -1.23 25.00
C ASP A 9 4.72 -0.38 23.71
N ASP A 10 5.87 0.25 23.44
CA ASP A 10 6.08 0.99 22.18
C ASP A 10 6.22 0.06 20.96
N LEU A 11 6.87 -1.11 21.12
CA LEU A 11 6.95 -2.13 20.08
C LEU A 11 5.58 -2.80 19.83
N LEU A 12 4.79 -3.00 20.88
CA LEU A 12 3.41 -3.48 20.76
C LEU A 12 2.51 -2.45 20.08
N ASN A 13 2.60 -1.17 20.45
CA ASN A 13 1.84 -0.09 19.81
C ASN A 13 2.21 0.09 18.33
N ALA A 14 3.49 0.04 17.97
CA ALA A 14 3.92 0.11 16.57
C ALA A 14 3.44 -1.10 15.74
N SER A 15 3.44 -2.29 16.34
CA SER A 15 2.86 -3.50 15.72
C SER A 15 1.34 -3.40 15.61
N GLU A 16 0.68 -2.84 16.61
CA GLU A 16 -0.78 -2.65 16.64
C GLU A 16 -1.24 -1.58 15.65
N GLU A 17 -0.49 -0.48 15.48
CA GLU A 17 -0.73 0.52 14.44
C GLU A 17 -0.54 -0.07 13.04
N ARG A 18 0.50 -0.91 12.84
CA ARG A 18 0.71 -1.62 11.57
C ARG A 18 -0.44 -2.57 11.27
N LEU A 19 -0.86 -3.37 12.25
CA LEU A 19 -2.01 -4.25 12.12
C LEU A 19 -3.30 -3.48 11.87
N ARG A 20 -3.52 -2.33 12.53
CA ARG A 20 -4.68 -1.47 12.29
C ARG A 20 -4.69 -0.90 10.88
N HIS A 21 -3.52 -0.48 10.37
CA HIS A 21 -3.37 -0.04 8.99
C HIS A 21 -3.60 -1.19 7.99
N GLU A 22 -3.05 -2.37 8.24
CA GLU A 22 -3.22 -3.56 7.40
C GLU A 22 -4.68 -4.01 7.36
N ILE A 23 -5.34 -4.07 8.53
CA ILE A 23 -6.76 -4.43 8.67
C ILE A 23 -7.63 -3.38 8.00
N LYS A 24 -7.30 -2.09 8.12
CA LYS A 24 -8.02 -1.02 7.42
C LYS A 24 -7.84 -1.15 5.91
N PHE A 25 -6.62 -1.35 5.43
CA PHE A 25 -6.32 -1.56 4.02
C PHE A 25 -7.06 -2.77 3.44
N LEU A 26 -7.00 -3.91 4.12
CA LEU A 26 -7.72 -5.12 3.72
C LEU A 26 -9.24 -4.93 3.78
N ARG A 27 -9.75 -4.24 4.80
CA ARG A 27 -11.17 -3.92 4.91
C ARG A 27 -11.64 -3.03 3.78
N ASP A 28 -10.88 -2.00 3.46
CA ASP A 28 -11.21 -1.08 2.37
C ASP A 28 -11.10 -1.82 1.02
N HIS A 29 -10.08 -2.66 0.82
CA HIS A 29 -9.93 -3.48 -0.38
C HIS A 29 -11.04 -4.54 -0.53
N VAL A 30 -11.44 -5.20 0.56
CA VAL A 30 -12.57 -6.14 0.58
C VAL A 30 -13.87 -5.41 0.32
N ALA A 31 -14.08 -4.22 0.90
CA ALA A 31 -15.25 -3.39 0.62
C ALA A 31 -15.30 -2.99 -0.87
N ASN A 32 -14.17 -2.65 -1.48
CA ASN A 32 -14.07 -2.39 -2.92
C ASN A 32 -14.53 -3.61 -3.74
N LEU A 33 -14.01 -4.80 -3.41
CA LEU A 33 -14.33 -6.04 -4.11
C LEU A 33 -15.77 -6.51 -3.86
N GLU A 34 -16.34 -6.26 -2.69
CA GLU A 34 -17.72 -6.63 -2.36
C GLU A 34 -18.75 -5.80 -3.11
N VAL A 35 -18.55 -4.48 -3.18
CA VAL A 35 -19.42 -3.59 -3.96
C VAL A 35 -19.37 -3.99 -5.43
N PHE A 36 -18.15 -4.24 -5.94
CA PHE A 36 -17.94 -4.73 -7.29
C PHE A 36 -18.68 -6.05 -7.55
N LYS A 37 -18.47 -7.05 -6.68
CA LYS A 37 -19.05 -8.38 -6.79
C LYS A 37 -20.58 -8.32 -6.80
N LYS A 38 -21.18 -7.52 -5.92
CA LYS A 38 -22.64 -7.34 -5.85
C LYS A 38 -23.19 -6.78 -7.15
N LEU A 39 -22.61 -5.70 -7.68
CA LEU A 39 -23.12 -5.10 -8.92
C LEU A 39 -22.96 -6.04 -10.12
N PHE A 40 -21.81 -6.72 -10.23
CA PHE A 40 -21.58 -7.68 -11.31
C PHE A 40 -22.63 -8.80 -11.33
N PHE A 41 -22.92 -9.42 -10.18
CA PHE A 41 -23.91 -10.50 -10.12
C PHE A 41 -25.34 -10.01 -10.36
N VAL A 42 -25.68 -8.79 -9.93
CA VAL A 42 -26.99 -8.18 -10.23
C VAL A 42 -27.15 -7.98 -11.74
N LEU A 43 -26.18 -7.35 -12.39
CA LEU A 43 -26.20 -7.12 -13.84
C LEU A 43 -26.21 -8.44 -14.64
N GLN A 44 -25.45 -9.44 -14.19
CA GLN A 44 -25.43 -10.75 -14.83
C GLN A 44 -26.80 -11.45 -14.69
N ALA A 45 -27.47 -11.33 -13.54
CA ALA A 45 -28.79 -11.90 -13.31
C ALA A 45 -29.87 -11.20 -14.15
N GLU A 46 -29.83 -9.88 -14.25
CA GLU A 46 -30.72 -9.09 -15.12
C GLU A 46 -30.58 -9.53 -16.58
N LEU A 47 -29.36 -9.65 -17.09
CA LEU A 47 -29.11 -10.05 -18.48
C LEU A 47 -29.59 -11.47 -18.80
N VAL A 48 -29.42 -12.42 -17.87
CA VAL A 48 -29.95 -13.79 -18.02
C VAL A 48 -31.48 -13.78 -18.07
N THR A 49 -32.11 -12.97 -17.22
CA THR A 49 -33.56 -12.82 -17.16
C THR A 49 -34.10 -12.25 -18.47
N GLU A 50 -33.50 -11.17 -18.99
CA GLU A 50 -33.90 -10.56 -20.26
C GLU A 50 -33.71 -11.51 -21.45
N ARG A 51 -32.59 -12.24 -21.52
CA ARG A 51 -32.39 -13.27 -22.55
C ARG A 51 -33.44 -14.38 -22.52
N SER A 52 -33.87 -14.79 -21.32
CA SER A 52 -34.92 -15.81 -21.18
C SER A 52 -36.28 -15.31 -21.70
N LYS A 53 -36.63 -14.04 -21.42
CA LYS A 53 -37.85 -13.40 -21.94
C LYS A 53 -37.84 -13.31 -23.46
N ILE A 54 -36.72 -12.89 -24.06
CA ILE A 54 -36.55 -12.85 -25.52
C ILE A 54 -36.78 -14.23 -26.14
N ALA A 55 -36.19 -15.28 -25.55
CA ALA A 55 -36.36 -16.65 -26.05
C ALA A 55 -37.83 -17.12 -25.99
N GLU A 56 -38.56 -16.73 -24.94
CA GLU A 56 -39.98 -17.06 -24.78
C GLU A 56 -40.86 -16.30 -25.79
N LEU A 57 -40.69 -14.98 -25.93
CA LEU A 57 -41.40 -14.16 -26.90
C LEU A 57 -41.14 -14.62 -28.34
N THR A 58 -39.89 -14.94 -28.66
CA THR A 58 -39.50 -15.49 -29.98
C THR A 58 -40.24 -16.79 -30.26
N ARG A 59 -40.38 -17.67 -29.26
CA ARG A 59 -41.11 -18.95 -29.39
C ARG A 59 -42.61 -18.74 -29.57
N GLN A 60 -43.20 -17.77 -28.87
CA GLN A 60 -44.61 -17.41 -29.02
C GLN A 60 -44.90 -16.92 -30.44
N ILE A 61 -44.08 -16.02 -30.98
CA ILE A 61 -44.22 -15.53 -32.37
C ILE A 61 -44.09 -16.68 -33.39
N HIS A 62 -43.05 -17.52 -33.28
CA HIS A 62 -42.87 -18.65 -34.21
C HIS A 62 -43.97 -19.72 -34.11
N GLY A 63 -44.59 -19.89 -32.93
CA GLY A 63 -45.71 -20.80 -32.73
C GLY A 63 -47.05 -20.29 -33.28
N LEU A 64 -47.17 -18.97 -33.48
CA LEU A 64 -48.35 -18.27 -34.00
C LEU A 64 -48.26 -17.98 -35.52
N ALA A 65 -47.12 -18.28 -36.15
CA ALA A 65 -46.87 -18.05 -37.57
C ALA A 65 -47.84 -18.82 -38.51
N PRO A 66 -48.15 -18.26 -39.70
CA PRO A 66 -49.37 -18.58 -40.47
C PRO A 66 -49.42 -19.92 -41.20
N GLU A 67 -48.51 -20.87 -40.93
CA GLU A 67 -48.47 -22.16 -41.65
C GLU A 67 -49.64 -23.10 -41.31
N LYS A 68 -50.48 -22.74 -40.32
CA LYS A 68 -51.73 -23.43 -39.97
C LYS A 68 -52.99 -22.56 -40.04
N ILE A 69 -52.92 -21.37 -40.66
CA ILE A 69 -54.05 -20.43 -40.73
C ILE A 69 -54.67 -20.47 -42.14
N ALA A 70 -55.01 -21.67 -42.60
CA ALA A 70 -55.98 -21.81 -43.66
C ALA A 70 -57.33 -22.10 -43.00
N VAL A 71 -58.23 -21.11 -43.07
CA VAL A 71 -59.69 -21.16 -42.85
C VAL A 71 -60.22 -20.43 -41.58
N LYS A 72 -60.80 -19.24 -41.85
CA LYS A 72 -61.88 -18.50 -41.13
C LYS A 72 -61.50 -17.41 -40.08
N PRO A 73 -62.43 -16.47 -39.76
CA PRO A 73 -62.28 -15.00 -39.87
C PRO A 73 -61.65 -14.30 -38.64
N SER A 74 -60.82 -14.99 -37.88
CA SER A 74 -60.10 -14.42 -36.73
C SER A 74 -58.70 -13.91 -37.09
N ALA A 75 -58.39 -13.78 -38.39
CA ALA A 75 -57.07 -13.38 -38.89
C ALA A 75 -56.65 -11.99 -38.38
N ASP A 76 -57.55 -11.00 -38.38
CA ASP A 76 -57.26 -9.63 -37.93
C ASP A 76 -56.85 -9.58 -36.45
N VAL A 77 -57.49 -10.38 -35.59
CA VAL A 77 -57.17 -10.44 -34.14
C VAL A 77 -55.83 -11.14 -33.90
N VAL A 78 -55.48 -12.13 -34.73
CA VAL A 78 -54.20 -12.84 -34.64
C VAL A 78 -53.07 -11.96 -35.18
N GLU A 79 -53.30 -11.21 -36.25
CA GLU A 79 -52.34 -10.22 -36.76
C GLU A 79 -52.07 -9.10 -35.74
N GLU A 80 -53.11 -8.59 -35.08
CA GLU A 80 -52.94 -7.58 -34.01
C GLU A 80 -52.14 -8.13 -32.82
N GLN A 81 -52.37 -9.38 -32.43
CA GLN A 81 -51.60 -10.05 -31.37
C GLN A 81 -50.13 -10.32 -31.76
N ILE A 82 -49.88 -10.72 -33.01
CA ILE A 82 -48.52 -10.90 -33.52
C ILE A 82 -47.79 -9.56 -33.50
N HIS A 83 -48.42 -8.48 -33.97
CA HIS A 83 -47.81 -7.16 -33.97
C HIS A 83 -47.50 -6.66 -32.55
N GLN A 84 -48.38 -6.90 -31.57
CA GLN A 84 -48.11 -6.58 -30.16
C GLN A 84 -46.90 -7.37 -29.63
N LEU A 85 -46.84 -8.68 -29.86
CA LEU A 85 -45.72 -9.53 -29.46
C LEU A 85 -44.40 -9.14 -30.13
N GLU A 86 -44.43 -8.74 -31.40
CA GLU A 86 -43.26 -8.23 -32.12
C GLU A 86 -42.74 -6.92 -31.51
N THR A 87 -43.66 -6.03 -31.12
CA THR A 87 -43.32 -4.76 -30.45
C THR A 87 -42.69 -5.04 -29.08
N ASP A 88 -43.27 -5.96 -28.31
CA ASP A 88 -42.73 -6.36 -27.00
C ASP A 88 -41.38 -7.08 -27.13
N LEU A 89 -41.20 -7.92 -28.15
CA LEU A 89 -39.92 -8.55 -28.46
C LEU A 89 -38.87 -7.48 -28.79
N HIS A 90 -39.20 -6.49 -29.60
CA HIS A 90 -38.30 -5.40 -29.96
C HIS A 90 -37.88 -4.60 -28.73
N ASN A 91 -38.85 -4.19 -27.90
CA ASN A 91 -38.57 -3.47 -26.64
C ASN A 91 -37.68 -4.29 -25.69
N THR A 92 -37.95 -5.59 -25.54
CA THR A 92 -37.14 -6.48 -24.69
C THR A 92 -35.72 -6.66 -25.25
N GLN A 93 -35.57 -6.72 -26.56
CA GLN A 93 -34.26 -6.79 -27.23
C GLN A 93 -33.44 -5.52 -27.02
N ASP A 94 -34.09 -4.34 -27.09
CA ASP A 94 -33.43 -3.06 -26.79
C ASP A 94 -32.98 -3.00 -25.32
N MET A 95 -33.82 -3.47 -24.39
CA MET A 95 -33.43 -3.59 -22.98
C MET A 95 -32.23 -4.54 -22.78
N ALA A 96 -32.20 -5.69 -23.47
CA ALA A 96 -31.06 -6.60 -23.40
C ALA A 96 -29.78 -5.99 -24.00
N SER A 97 -29.90 -5.23 -25.08
CA SER A 97 -28.78 -4.48 -25.69
C SER A 97 -28.22 -3.41 -24.73
N LEU A 98 -29.10 -2.68 -24.04
CA LEU A 98 -28.72 -1.72 -23.01
C LEU A 98 -28.01 -2.40 -21.82
N ALA A 99 -28.52 -3.56 -21.37
CA ALA A 99 -27.88 -4.35 -20.32
C ALA A 99 -26.47 -4.85 -20.73
N MET A 100 -26.31 -5.30 -21.98
CA MET A 100 -24.99 -5.68 -22.53
C MET A 100 -24.02 -4.50 -22.58
N THR A 101 -24.50 -3.33 -23.01
CA THR A 101 -23.69 -2.10 -23.03
C THR A 101 -23.24 -1.73 -21.62
N THR A 102 -24.16 -1.77 -20.65
CA THR A 102 -23.87 -1.50 -19.24
C THR A 102 -22.83 -2.48 -18.67
N MET A 103 -22.93 -3.76 -19.03
CA MET A 103 -21.94 -4.78 -18.63
C MET A 103 -20.55 -4.54 -19.25
N ASN A 104 -20.51 -4.10 -20.51
CA ASN A 104 -19.26 -3.73 -21.19
C ASN A 104 -18.63 -2.48 -20.55
N GLU A 105 -19.43 -1.45 -20.27
CA GLU A 105 -18.99 -0.24 -19.55
C GLU A 105 -18.42 -0.59 -18.17
N TYR A 106 -19.00 -1.58 -17.48
CA TYR A 106 -18.49 -2.09 -16.21
C TYR A 106 -17.17 -2.86 -16.35
N GLY A 107 -16.91 -3.47 -17.51
CA GLY A 107 -15.66 -4.16 -17.82
C GLY A 107 -14.43 -3.26 -17.63
N LEU A 108 -14.53 -1.99 -18.02
CA LEU A 108 -13.47 -1.00 -17.83
C LEU A 108 -13.14 -0.78 -16.34
N VAL A 109 -14.15 -0.81 -15.46
CA VAL A 109 -13.95 -0.73 -14.00
C VAL A 109 -13.20 -1.97 -13.50
N ILE A 110 -13.53 -3.16 -14.01
CA ILE A 110 -12.89 -4.42 -13.65
C ILE A 110 -11.40 -4.38 -13.97
N ASP A 111 -11.08 -4.00 -15.21
CA ASP A 111 -9.71 -4.02 -15.69
C ASP A 111 -8.87 -2.99 -14.93
N PHE A 112 -9.45 -1.82 -14.62
CA PHE A 112 -8.82 -0.88 -13.70
C PHE A 112 -8.51 -1.51 -12.33
N PHE A 113 -9.47 -2.19 -11.68
CA PHE A 113 -9.22 -2.77 -10.35
C PHE A 113 -8.14 -3.86 -10.40
N LYS A 114 -8.12 -4.70 -11.42
CA LYS A 114 -7.09 -5.73 -11.60
C LYS A 114 -5.70 -5.11 -11.72
N GLU A 115 -5.55 -4.07 -12.53
CA GLU A 115 -4.26 -3.43 -12.79
C GLU A 115 -3.84 -2.47 -11.67
N SER A 116 -4.78 -1.84 -10.98
CA SER A 116 -4.49 -0.89 -9.90
C SER A 116 -3.72 -1.52 -8.71
N VAL A 117 -3.83 -2.84 -8.53
CA VAL A 117 -3.13 -3.60 -7.48
C VAL A 117 -1.61 -3.64 -7.73
N THR A 118 -1.17 -3.60 -8.99
CA THR A 118 0.26 -3.65 -9.34
C THR A 118 0.89 -2.27 -9.42
N ALA A 119 0.09 -1.19 -9.45
CA ALA A 119 0.58 0.19 -9.56
C ALA A 119 1.43 0.59 -8.35
N VAL A 120 2.72 0.86 -8.56
CA VAL A 120 3.69 1.16 -7.48
C VAL A 120 3.78 2.66 -7.18
N ASN A 121 3.42 3.50 -8.14
CA ASN A 121 3.53 4.95 -8.04
C ASN A 121 2.21 5.65 -8.42
N TYR A 122 2.11 6.94 -8.07
CA TYR A 122 0.93 7.76 -8.34
C TYR A 122 0.66 8.00 -9.83
N GLN A 123 1.72 8.04 -10.65
CA GLN A 123 1.62 8.28 -12.08
C GLN A 123 1.01 7.07 -12.81
N ASP A 124 1.48 5.86 -12.53
CA ASP A 124 0.94 4.60 -13.05
C ASP A 124 -0.53 4.48 -12.70
N LEU A 125 -0.88 4.72 -11.42
CA LEU A 125 -2.26 4.67 -10.94
C LEU A 125 -3.16 5.68 -11.69
N THR A 126 -2.66 6.90 -11.93
CA THR A 126 -3.41 7.93 -12.62
C THR A 126 -3.53 7.65 -14.12
N MET A 127 -2.50 7.05 -14.73
CA MET A 127 -2.55 6.61 -16.13
C MET A 127 -3.62 5.53 -16.33
N LEU A 128 -3.69 4.54 -15.43
CA LEU A 128 -4.74 3.53 -15.43
C LEU A 128 -6.14 4.14 -15.29
N LEU A 129 -6.27 5.13 -14.40
CA LEU A 129 -7.52 5.88 -14.24
C LEU A 129 -7.89 6.62 -15.52
N PHE A 130 -6.94 7.30 -16.17
CA PHE A 130 -7.18 7.99 -17.43
C PHE A 130 -7.55 7.06 -18.58
N MET A 131 -6.98 5.87 -18.66
CA MET A 131 -7.41 4.87 -19.64
C MET A 131 -8.87 4.48 -19.42
N ALA A 132 -9.27 4.21 -18.17
CA ALA A 132 -10.65 3.87 -17.85
C ALA A 132 -11.62 5.03 -18.16
N VAL A 133 -11.27 6.26 -17.78
CA VAL A 133 -12.08 7.46 -18.05
C VAL A 133 -12.21 7.74 -19.56
N SER A 134 -11.12 7.60 -20.31
CA SER A 134 -11.12 7.80 -21.76
C SER A 134 -11.96 6.73 -22.49
N GLY A 135 -12.06 5.53 -21.92
CA GLY A 135 -12.95 4.47 -22.42
C GLY A 135 -14.44 4.85 -22.40
N TYR A 136 -14.83 5.82 -21.55
CA TYR A 136 -16.18 6.40 -21.55
C TYR A 136 -16.31 7.64 -22.45
N GLY A 137 -15.25 8.05 -23.15
CA GLY A 137 -15.22 9.26 -23.99
C GLY A 137 -15.06 10.57 -23.22
N LEU A 138 -14.66 10.50 -21.94
CA LEU A 138 -14.53 11.65 -21.06
C LEU A 138 -13.08 12.13 -20.98
N THR A 139 -12.89 13.39 -20.60
CA THR A 139 -11.58 13.93 -20.24
C THR A 139 -11.53 14.25 -18.76
N ALA A 140 -10.41 13.94 -18.10
CA ALA A 140 -10.27 14.13 -16.66
C ALA A 140 -9.00 14.87 -16.24
N THR A 141 -9.14 15.59 -15.12
CA THR A 141 -8.06 16.13 -14.30
C THR A 141 -8.14 15.53 -12.89
N VAL A 142 -7.02 15.06 -12.38
CA VAL A 142 -6.89 14.33 -11.12
C VAL A 142 -5.94 15.06 -10.20
N LEU A 143 -6.39 15.31 -8.98
CA LEU A 143 -5.61 15.82 -7.87
C LEU A 143 -5.45 14.71 -6.83
N ILE A 144 -4.26 14.14 -6.71
CA ILE A 144 -3.92 13.19 -5.64
C ILE A 144 -3.41 13.98 -4.45
N ARG A 145 -3.96 13.68 -3.27
CA ARG A 145 -3.53 14.22 -1.98
C ARG A 145 -2.82 13.10 -1.24
N SER A 146 -1.50 13.17 -1.24
CA SER A 146 -0.63 12.21 -0.57
C SER A 146 0.00 12.86 0.66
N VAL A 147 0.56 12.04 1.57
CA VAL A 147 1.37 12.50 2.71
C VAL A 147 2.57 13.35 2.25
N HIS A 148 3.06 13.17 1.02
CA HIS A 148 4.18 13.96 0.46
C HIS A 148 3.74 15.24 -0.26
N GLY A 149 2.43 15.55 -0.30
CA GLY A 149 1.89 16.75 -0.93
C GLY A 149 0.78 16.48 -1.95
N GLU A 150 0.35 17.54 -2.63
CA GLU A 150 -0.64 17.45 -3.71
C GLU A 150 0.06 17.24 -5.06
N LEU A 151 -0.37 16.20 -5.78
CA LEU A 151 0.09 15.87 -7.13
C LEU A 151 -1.05 16.08 -8.11
N ILE A 152 -0.76 16.77 -9.21
CA ILE A 152 -1.76 17.12 -10.23
C ILE A 152 -1.39 16.40 -11.52
N PHE A 153 -2.35 15.65 -12.05
CA PHE A 153 -2.27 15.00 -13.34
C PHE A 153 -3.46 15.45 -14.18
N THR A 154 -3.24 15.81 -15.43
CA THR A 154 -4.32 16.22 -16.33
C THR A 154 -4.07 15.67 -17.73
N GLN A 155 -5.16 15.37 -18.45
CA GLN A 155 -5.10 15.06 -19.89
C GLN A 155 -5.03 16.34 -20.74
N ASN A 156 -5.34 17.51 -20.18
CA ASN A 156 -5.31 18.80 -20.87
C ASN A 156 -4.53 19.84 -20.05
N GLU A 157 -3.24 19.96 -20.34
CA GLU A 157 -2.33 20.87 -19.62
C GLU A 157 -2.76 22.35 -19.70
N ALA A 158 -3.50 22.77 -20.73
CA ALA A 158 -3.97 24.15 -20.87
C ALA A 158 -5.03 24.54 -19.83
N MET A 159 -5.77 23.57 -19.28
CA MET A 159 -6.87 23.80 -18.32
C MET A 159 -6.51 23.43 -16.89
N LYS A 160 -5.26 23.03 -16.65
CA LYS A 160 -4.78 22.49 -15.38
C LYS A 160 -5.07 23.39 -14.18
N ASP A 161 -4.68 24.66 -14.26
CA ASP A 161 -4.80 25.58 -13.13
C ASP A 161 -6.27 25.88 -12.80
N GLN A 162 -7.11 25.98 -13.83
CA GLN A 162 -8.55 26.20 -13.68
C GLN A 162 -9.23 24.98 -13.06
N ASP A 163 -8.93 23.78 -13.56
CA ASP A 163 -9.49 22.52 -13.07
C ASP A 163 -9.10 22.28 -11.61
N VAL A 164 -7.84 22.52 -11.26
CA VAL A 164 -7.34 22.38 -9.88
C VAL A 164 -8.00 23.38 -8.94
N ALA A 165 -8.15 24.63 -9.37
CA ALA A 165 -8.87 25.64 -8.58
C ALA A 165 -10.33 25.22 -8.33
N LEU A 166 -10.99 24.63 -9.33
CA LEU A 166 -12.36 24.14 -9.19
C LEU A 166 -12.46 22.94 -8.26
N ILE A 167 -11.57 21.94 -8.40
CA ILE A 167 -11.49 20.79 -7.49
C ILE A 167 -11.31 21.25 -6.04
N LYS A 168 -10.42 22.23 -5.81
CA LYS A 168 -10.17 22.77 -4.47
C LYS A 168 -11.38 23.52 -3.91
N ARG A 169 -12.03 24.34 -4.73
CA ARG A 169 -13.22 25.12 -4.33
C ARG A 169 -14.40 24.23 -3.99
N LEU A 170 -14.65 23.17 -4.77
CA LEU A 170 -15.81 22.31 -4.61
C LEU A 170 -15.60 21.19 -3.57
N LYS A 171 -14.40 21.06 -2.99
CA LYS A 171 -14.06 20.03 -2.00
C LYS A 171 -15.01 20.00 -0.80
N THR A 172 -15.45 21.17 -0.31
CA THR A 172 -16.29 21.28 0.89
C THR A 172 -17.79 21.13 0.60
N GLN A 173 -18.18 21.04 -0.68
CA GLN A 173 -19.59 21.06 -1.08
C GLN A 173 -20.22 19.66 -1.20
N GLY A 174 -19.41 18.60 -1.21
CA GLY A 174 -19.90 17.23 -1.24
C GLY A 174 -18.93 16.25 -1.90
N ARG A 175 -19.31 14.97 -1.89
CA ARG A 175 -18.57 13.87 -2.51
C ARG A 175 -18.69 13.86 -4.03
N ILE A 176 -19.85 14.23 -4.56
CA ILE A 176 -20.11 14.40 -6.00
C ILE A 176 -20.76 15.76 -6.14
N VAL A 177 -20.17 16.63 -6.94
CA VAL A 177 -20.64 18.00 -7.17
C VAL A 177 -20.69 18.23 -8.67
N GLU A 178 -21.85 18.64 -9.16
CA GLU A 178 -22.06 19.00 -10.55
C GLU A 178 -21.98 20.52 -10.67
N HIS A 179 -21.14 21.01 -11.57
CA HIS A 179 -20.97 22.43 -11.80
C HIS A 179 -20.84 22.68 -13.30
N GLU A 180 -21.85 23.31 -13.89
CA GLU A 180 -21.91 23.52 -15.34
C GLU A 180 -21.76 22.18 -16.09
N ASP A 181 -20.82 22.10 -17.03
CA ASP A 181 -20.56 20.90 -17.84
C ASP A 181 -19.51 19.95 -17.22
N VAL A 182 -19.19 20.14 -15.93
CA VAL A 182 -18.19 19.32 -15.24
C VAL A 182 -18.75 18.64 -13.99
N VAL A 183 -18.23 17.45 -13.74
CA VAL A 183 -18.53 16.70 -12.52
C VAL A 183 -17.25 16.56 -11.72
N VAL A 184 -17.31 16.99 -10.46
CA VAL A 184 -16.22 16.86 -9.50
C VAL A 184 -16.55 15.78 -8.47
N ILE A 185 -15.67 14.81 -8.34
CA ILE A 185 -15.76 13.71 -7.38
C ILE A 185 -14.64 13.87 -6.36
N ASN A 186 -15.02 14.06 -5.10
CA ASN A 186 -14.11 14.31 -3.99
C ASN A 186 -14.09 13.15 -3.00
N PHE A 187 -12.89 12.63 -2.78
CA PHE A 187 -12.56 11.72 -1.68
C PHE A 187 -11.44 12.33 -0.83
N THR A 188 -11.04 11.62 0.23
CA THR A 188 -9.97 12.04 1.13
C THR A 188 -8.66 12.28 0.36
N ASN A 189 -8.24 11.29 -0.43
CA ASN A 189 -6.92 11.27 -1.07
C ASN A 189 -6.96 11.60 -2.58
N ILE A 190 -8.15 11.79 -3.14
CA ILE A 190 -8.32 12.11 -4.56
C ILE A 190 -9.42 13.16 -4.78
N GLY A 191 -9.19 14.08 -5.71
CA GLY A 191 -10.22 14.86 -6.37
C GLY A 191 -10.16 14.61 -7.87
N LEU A 192 -11.25 14.15 -8.46
CA LEU A 192 -11.39 13.95 -9.90
C LEU A 192 -12.32 15.01 -10.45
N LEU A 193 -11.95 15.67 -11.54
CA LEU A 193 -12.83 16.47 -12.37
C LEU A 193 -12.96 15.79 -13.72
N ALA A 194 -14.17 15.49 -14.13
CA ALA A 194 -14.47 14.91 -15.44
C ALA A 194 -15.32 15.90 -16.28
N ARG A 195 -15.05 15.94 -17.60
CA ARG A 195 -15.78 16.74 -18.60
C ARG A 195 -16.27 15.86 -19.74
N ASN A 196 -17.13 16.42 -20.59
CA ASN A 196 -17.73 15.81 -21.78
C ASN A 196 -18.74 14.69 -21.46
N PHE A 197 -19.61 14.92 -20.48
CA PHE A 197 -20.68 13.98 -20.19
C PHE A 197 -21.68 13.89 -21.36
N PRO A 198 -22.27 12.71 -21.62
CA PRO A 198 -23.32 12.58 -22.61
C PRO A 198 -24.59 13.32 -22.17
N ASP A 199 -25.36 13.84 -23.13
CA ASP A 199 -26.61 14.58 -22.90
C ASP A 199 -27.73 13.71 -22.29
N ASP A 200 -27.65 12.39 -22.51
CA ASP A 200 -28.56 11.42 -21.91
C ASP A 200 -28.35 11.34 -20.39
N MET A 201 -29.34 11.81 -19.62
CA MET A 201 -29.31 11.82 -18.16
C MET A 201 -29.13 10.44 -17.54
N GLU A 202 -29.71 9.39 -18.11
CA GLU A 202 -29.57 8.04 -17.56
C GLU A 202 -28.14 7.54 -17.76
N LYS A 203 -27.60 7.72 -18.96
CA LYS A 203 -26.21 7.35 -19.28
C LYS A 203 -25.22 8.16 -18.45
N ALA A 204 -25.44 9.46 -18.29
CA ALA A 204 -24.62 10.32 -17.44
C ALA A 204 -24.65 9.85 -15.98
N GLY A 205 -25.81 9.46 -15.46
CA GLY A 205 -25.96 8.89 -14.12
C GLY A 205 -25.16 7.59 -13.93
N ARG A 206 -25.23 6.67 -14.90
CA ARG A 206 -24.44 5.41 -14.86
C ARG A 206 -22.94 5.68 -14.86
N ILE A 207 -22.48 6.55 -15.75
CA ILE A 207 -21.06 6.94 -15.84
C ILE A 207 -20.57 7.58 -14.53
N LYS A 208 -21.36 8.48 -13.92
CA LYS A 208 -21.04 9.08 -12.61
C LYS A 208 -20.83 8.00 -11.54
N ASN A 209 -21.64 6.94 -11.54
CA ASN A 209 -21.47 5.81 -10.62
C ASN A 209 -20.18 5.04 -10.89
N TYR A 210 -19.83 4.78 -12.15
CA TYR A 210 -18.55 4.13 -12.50
C TYR A 210 -17.35 4.95 -12.06
N LEU A 211 -17.36 6.26 -12.35
CA LEU A 211 -16.29 7.17 -11.93
C LEU A 211 -16.15 7.25 -10.41
N THR A 212 -17.27 7.25 -9.68
CA THR A 212 -17.27 7.23 -8.21
C THR A 212 -16.64 5.94 -7.68
N THR A 213 -16.94 4.81 -8.32
CA THR A 213 -16.36 3.49 -7.97
C THR A 213 -14.87 3.45 -8.26
N LEU A 214 -14.42 3.97 -9.41
CA LEU A 214 -13.00 4.11 -9.75
C LEU A 214 -12.27 4.98 -8.72
N CYS A 215 -12.81 6.15 -8.39
CA CYS A 215 -12.23 7.06 -7.40
C CYS A 215 -12.13 6.43 -6.01
N TYR A 216 -13.10 5.60 -5.62
CA TYR A 216 -13.04 4.84 -4.37
C TYR A 216 -11.85 3.85 -4.36
N GLY A 217 -11.63 3.14 -5.48
CA GLY A 217 -10.47 2.28 -5.66
C GLY A 217 -9.14 3.04 -5.62
N VAL A 218 -9.07 4.17 -6.31
CA VAL A 218 -7.88 5.04 -6.32
C VAL A 218 -7.57 5.57 -4.92
N ASN A 219 -8.59 6.01 -4.18
CA ASN A 219 -8.42 6.52 -2.82
C ASN A 219 -7.72 5.51 -1.90
N GLY A 220 -8.17 4.25 -1.92
CA GLY A 220 -7.57 3.17 -1.15
C GLY A 220 -6.18 2.78 -1.65
N ARG A 221 -5.93 2.85 -2.96
CA ARG A 221 -4.60 2.57 -3.51
C ARG A 221 -3.58 3.65 -3.16
N VAL A 222 -3.97 4.92 -3.14
CA VAL A 222 -3.11 6.03 -2.67
C VAL A 222 -2.70 5.81 -1.22
N ASP A 223 -3.63 5.45 -0.33
CA ASP A 223 -3.33 5.12 1.07
C ASP A 223 -2.29 3.98 1.17
N ALA A 224 -2.43 2.94 0.34
CA ALA A 224 -1.50 1.81 0.32
C ALA A 224 -0.09 2.20 -0.14
N ILE A 225 0.00 3.03 -1.20
CA ILE A 225 1.29 3.53 -1.70
C ILE A 225 1.95 4.40 -0.63
N ASP A 226 1.20 5.26 0.06
CA ASP A 226 1.71 6.10 1.14
C ASP A 226 2.19 5.29 2.35
N ALA A 227 1.43 4.27 2.76
CA ALA A 227 1.82 3.37 3.83
C ALA A 227 3.14 2.64 3.51
N ASN A 228 3.26 2.09 2.29
CA ASN A 228 4.48 1.44 1.82
C ASN A 228 5.68 2.40 1.78
N SER A 229 5.46 3.64 1.31
CA SER A 229 6.48 4.68 1.30
C SER A 229 6.96 5.05 2.71
N ARG A 230 6.04 5.17 3.67
CA ARG A 230 6.35 5.42 5.09
C ARG A 230 7.19 4.30 5.68
N LEU A 231 6.78 3.04 5.49
CA LEU A 231 7.51 1.87 6.00
C LEU A 231 8.93 1.80 5.41
N LYS A 232 9.08 2.09 4.12
CA LYS A 232 10.39 2.12 3.46
C LYS A 232 11.30 3.21 4.04
N LYS A 233 10.76 4.41 4.31
CA LYS A 233 11.52 5.50 4.96
C LYS A 233 11.93 5.15 6.38
N GLU A 234 11.02 4.59 7.17
CA GLU A 234 11.29 4.17 8.56
C GLU A 234 12.40 3.12 8.62
N ARG A 235 12.33 2.10 7.75
CA ARG A 235 13.37 1.08 7.61
C ARG A 235 14.72 1.67 7.22
N GLN A 236 14.75 2.60 6.27
CA GLN A 236 15.99 3.27 5.88
C GLN A 236 16.58 4.10 7.03
N SER A 237 15.74 4.76 7.83
CA SER A 237 16.19 5.51 9.01
C SER A 237 16.80 4.57 10.05
N LEU A 238 16.15 3.44 10.35
CA LEU A 238 16.68 2.43 11.26
C LEU A 238 18.01 1.87 10.77
N PHE A 239 18.15 1.59 9.48
CA PHE A 239 19.43 1.17 8.89
C PHE A 239 20.54 2.21 9.12
N ASN A 240 20.23 3.48 8.91
CA ASN A 240 21.20 4.55 9.13
C ASN A 240 21.61 4.65 10.62
N ILE A 241 20.68 4.44 11.55
CA ILE A 241 20.94 4.41 12.99
C ILE A 241 21.85 3.23 13.36
N VAL A 242 21.51 2.01 12.92
CA VAL A 242 22.31 0.80 13.20
C VAL A 242 23.73 0.95 12.65
N ASN A 243 23.87 1.37 11.39
CA ASN A 243 25.18 1.62 10.79
C ASN A 243 25.96 2.74 11.52
N GLY A 244 25.26 3.79 11.98
CA GLY A 244 25.84 4.83 12.82
C GLY A 244 26.34 4.29 14.16
N ALA A 245 25.58 3.43 14.82
CA ALA A 245 25.95 2.78 16.07
C ALA A 245 27.17 1.85 15.89
N SER A 246 27.20 1.04 14.82
CA SER A 246 28.35 0.20 14.47
C SER A 246 29.62 1.03 14.29
N LYS A 247 29.54 2.18 13.60
CA LYS A 247 30.67 3.10 13.42
C LYS A 247 31.11 3.76 14.74
N ALA A 248 30.16 4.21 15.55
CA ALA A 248 30.46 4.81 16.84
C ALA A 248 31.13 3.80 17.78
N LEU A 249 30.68 2.55 17.80
CA LEU A 249 31.29 1.50 18.60
C LEU A 249 32.69 1.15 18.10
N ALA A 250 32.91 1.09 16.79
CA ALA A 250 34.25 0.89 16.23
C ALA A 250 35.23 1.99 16.68
N ALA A 251 34.77 3.25 16.73
CA ALA A 251 35.56 4.35 17.26
C ALA A 251 35.82 4.23 18.77
N ILE A 252 34.82 3.80 19.56
CA ILE A 252 34.99 3.53 21.00
C ILE A 252 36.02 2.43 21.23
N LYS A 253 35.95 1.32 20.48
CA LYS A 253 36.92 0.22 20.56
C LYS A 253 38.35 0.69 20.30
N GLN A 254 38.54 1.53 19.28
CA GLN A 254 39.84 2.10 18.97
C GLN A 254 40.35 2.97 20.13
N SER A 255 39.50 3.88 20.64
CA SER A 255 39.85 4.75 21.77
C SER A 255 40.16 3.95 23.05
N LEU A 256 39.41 2.87 23.32
CA LEU A 256 39.64 2.03 24.48
C LEU A 256 40.99 1.31 24.37
N SER A 257 41.30 0.75 23.20
CA SER A 257 42.59 0.11 22.96
C SER A 257 43.75 1.09 23.18
N GLU A 258 43.59 2.34 22.73
CA GLU A 258 44.57 3.42 22.97
C GLU A 258 44.70 3.72 24.48
N HIS A 259 43.58 3.79 25.22
CA HIS A 259 43.59 4.01 26.67
C HIS A 259 44.22 2.86 27.46
N VAL A 260 44.01 1.61 27.06
CA VAL A 260 44.66 0.44 27.67
C VAL A 260 46.18 0.55 27.51
N HIS A 261 46.66 0.89 26.31
CA HIS A 261 48.10 1.10 26.07
C HIS A 261 48.67 2.28 26.87
N GLN A 262 47.97 3.42 26.90
CA GLN A 262 48.39 4.58 27.71
C GLN A 262 48.46 4.24 29.21
N THR A 263 47.52 3.44 29.70
CA THR A 263 47.48 3.04 31.12
C THR A 263 48.64 2.12 31.48
N ASP A 264 48.95 1.13 30.64
CA ASP A 264 50.09 0.25 30.83
C ASP A 264 51.43 1.01 30.82
N ASP A 265 51.60 1.93 29.86
CA ASP A 265 52.77 2.81 29.79
C ASP A 265 52.90 3.69 31.05
N MET A 266 51.79 4.24 31.54
CA MET A 266 51.78 5.03 32.77
C MET A 266 52.13 4.19 34.00
N CYS A 267 51.62 2.95 34.11
CA CYS A 267 51.98 2.01 35.17
C CYS A 267 53.48 1.66 35.16
N LYS A 268 54.07 1.45 33.98
CA LYS A 268 55.51 1.24 33.82
C LYS A 268 56.31 2.47 34.25
N GLN A 269 55.90 3.67 33.85
CA GLN A 269 56.53 4.92 34.27
C GLN A 269 56.47 5.15 35.78
N VAL A 270 55.33 4.89 36.42
CA VAL A 270 55.19 4.98 37.89
C VAL A 270 56.11 3.99 38.57
N THR A 271 56.17 2.74 38.09
CA THR A 271 57.05 1.70 38.63
C THR A 271 58.54 2.06 38.49
N GLN A 272 58.93 2.60 37.33
CA GLN A 272 60.30 3.06 37.09
C GLN A 272 60.66 4.25 37.99
N SER A 273 59.79 5.27 38.06
CA SER A 273 60.01 6.46 38.88
C SER A 273 60.12 6.11 40.37
N MET A 274 59.32 5.15 40.83
CA MET A 274 59.37 4.65 42.19
C MET A 274 60.67 3.90 42.49
N ASN A 275 61.15 3.07 41.56
CA ASN A 275 62.45 2.41 41.68
C ASN A 275 63.61 3.42 41.71
N GLU A 276 63.58 4.45 40.86
CA GLU A 276 64.57 5.53 40.87
C GLU A 276 64.56 6.30 42.21
N ALA A 277 63.38 6.56 42.77
CA ALA A 277 63.23 7.19 44.08
C ALA A 277 63.80 6.31 45.21
N PHE A 278 63.59 4.99 45.17
CA PHE A 278 64.20 4.06 46.14
C PHE A 278 65.72 4.10 46.13
N VAL A 279 66.33 4.21 44.94
CA VAL A 279 67.78 4.32 44.79
C VAL A 279 68.28 5.66 45.34
N LYS A 280 67.65 6.79 44.96
CA LYS A 280 68.03 8.13 45.42
C LYS A 280 67.93 8.31 46.94
N LEU A 281 66.93 7.70 47.57
CA LEU A 281 66.70 7.82 49.02
C LEU A 281 67.50 6.81 49.85
N GLY A 282 68.27 5.91 49.23
CA GLY A 282 69.05 4.90 49.96
C GLY A 282 68.17 3.95 50.78
N MET A 283 66.98 3.62 50.29
CA MET A 283 65.96 2.94 51.09
C MET A 283 66.40 1.51 51.47
N PRO A 284 66.13 1.02 52.70
CA PRO A 284 66.43 -0.35 53.10
C PRO A 284 65.68 -1.40 52.27
N GLU A 285 66.32 -2.53 52.00
CA GLU A 285 65.78 -3.55 51.08
C GLU A 285 64.44 -4.16 51.53
N LYS A 286 64.23 -4.30 52.85
CA LYS A 286 62.94 -4.71 53.41
C LYS A 286 61.80 -3.73 53.11
N GLN A 287 62.06 -2.42 53.12
CA GLN A 287 61.05 -1.40 52.82
C GLN A 287 60.73 -1.35 51.32
N LYS A 288 61.76 -1.51 50.45
CA LYS A 288 61.55 -1.63 49.00
C LYS A 288 60.68 -2.82 48.64
N GLN A 289 60.88 -3.98 49.29
CA GLN A 289 60.05 -5.17 49.05
C GLN A 289 58.57 -4.94 49.41
N ILE A 290 58.27 -4.27 50.54
CA ILE A 290 56.89 -4.01 50.97
C ILE A 290 56.19 -3.06 49.98
N LEU A 291 56.83 -1.93 49.68
CA LEU A 291 56.26 -0.91 48.77
C LEU A 291 56.19 -1.40 47.32
N GLY A 292 57.21 -2.13 46.85
CA GLY A 292 57.22 -2.76 45.53
C GLY A 292 56.15 -3.86 45.39
N GLY A 293 55.94 -4.64 46.45
CA GLY A 293 54.86 -5.63 46.52
C GLY A 293 53.47 -5.00 46.46
N LEU A 294 53.25 -3.89 47.17
CA LEU A 294 52.01 -3.11 47.10
C LEU A 294 51.77 -2.58 45.69
N LEU A 295 52.78 -2.01 45.04
CA LEU A 295 52.67 -1.49 43.68
C LEU A 295 52.38 -2.61 42.67
N GLN A 296 53.09 -3.75 42.74
CA GLN A 296 52.81 -4.91 41.90
C GLN A 296 51.41 -5.47 42.12
N SER A 297 50.93 -5.51 43.36
CA SER A 297 49.56 -5.93 43.66
C SER A 297 48.52 -4.97 43.07
N GLY A 298 48.81 -3.66 43.07
CA GLY A 298 47.99 -2.64 42.43
C GLY A 298 47.94 -2.81 40.91
N ASN A 299 49.10 -2.97 40.26
CA ASN A 299 49.19 -3.20 38.82
C ASN A 299 48.46 -4.49 38.40
N LYS A 300 48.66 -5.60 39.13
CA LYS A 300 47.93 -6.86 38.85
C LYS A 300 46.41 -6.70 38.94
N ARG A 301 45.91 -5.90 39.88
CA ARG A 301 44.47 -5.60 39.97
C ARG A 301 43.99 -4.72 38.81
N LEU A 302 44.82 -3.78 38.38
CA LEU A 302 44.53 -2.94 37.22
C LEU A 302 44.46 -3.78 35.94
N ASP A 303 45.40 -4.71 35.75
CA ASP A 303 45.43 -5.62 34.59
C ASP A 303 44.13 -6.45 34.48
N VAL A 304 43.61 -6.92 35.61
CA VAL A 304 42.33 -7.64 35.66
C VAL A 304 41.16 -6.75 35.23
N ILE A 305 41.09 -5.51 35.72
CA ILE A 305 40.03 -4.55 35.34
C ILE A 305 40.11 -4.21 33.84
N LEU A 306 41.32 -4.00 33.31
CA LEU A 306 41.52 -3.73 31.88
C LEU A 306 41.10 -4.92 31.00
N ALA A 307 41.40 -6.15 31.44
CA ALA A 307 40.97 -7.37 30.74
C ALA A 307 39.44 -7.55 30.75
N GLU A 308 38.77 -7.26 31.87
CA GLU A 308 37.31 -7.29 31.97
C GLU A 308 36.65 -6.24 31.06
N THR A 309 37.27 -5.07 30.91
CA THR A 309 36.77 -3.99 30.04
C THR A 309 36.84 -4.40 28.57
N LEU A 310 37.93 -5.05 28.14
CA LEU A 310 38.06 -5.60 26.79
C LEU A 310 37.08 -6.77 26.51
N ALA A 311 36.76 -7.58 27.52
CA ALA A 311 35.80 -8.68 27.38
C ALA A 311 34.34 -8.20 27.25
N LEU A 312 34.00 -7.06 27.87
CA LEU A 312 32.69 -6.42 27.69
C LEU A 312 32.47 -5.97 26.23
N ASP A 313 33.51 -5.45 25.58
CA ASP A 313 33.44 -5.02 24.17
C ASP A 313 33.11 -6.16 23.21
N GLU A 314 33.67 -7.36 23.44
CA GLU A 314 33.44 -8.52 22.58
C GLU A 314 31.95 -8.92 22.56
N LYS A 315 31.29 -8.83 23.73
CA LYS A 315 29.83 -9.05 23.84
C LYS A 315 29.01 -7.96 23.16
N PHE A 316 29.43 -6.71 23.25
CA PHE A 316 28.74 -5.60 22.55
C PHE A 316 28.84 -5.72 21.03
N VAL A 317 30.00 -6.15 20.52
CA VAL A 317 30.18 -6.42 19.09
C VAL A 317 29.30 -7.59 18.63
N GLU A 318 29.20 -8.66 19.42
CA GLU A 318 28.35 -9.80 19.11
C GLU A 318 26.86 -9.42 19.02
N LEU A 319 26.37 -8.58 19.95
CA LEU A 319 24.99 -8.07 19.93
C LEU A 319 24.70 -7.20 18.70
N LEU A 320 25.66 -6.38 18.26
CA LEU A 320 25.49 -5.58 17.03
C LEU A 320 25.45 -6.45 15.78
N VAL A 321 26.30 -7.47 15.68
CA VAL A 321 26.27 -8.41 14.55
C VAL A 321 24.94 -9.17 14.52
N GLN A 322 24.40 -9.56 15.68
CA GLN A 322 23.06 -10.17 15.77
C GLN A 322 21.94 -9.22 15.33
N LEU A 323 22.02 -7.93 15.71
CA LEU A 323 21.09 -6.89 15.26
C LEU A 323 21.16 -6.66 13.73
N GLU A 324 22.36 -6.59 13.16
CA GLU A 324 22.55 -6.49 11.70
C GLU A 324 22.02 -7.72 10.96
N HIS A 325 22.27 -8.93 11.47
CA HIS A 325 21.80 -10.17 10.88
C HIS A 325 20.27 -10.30 10.93
N THR A 326 19.66 -9.94 12.07
CA THR A 326 18.19 -9.93 12.23
C THR A 326 17.53 -8.93 11.27
N TYR A 327 18.20 -7.81 10.99
CA TYR A 327 17.77 -6.84 9.99
C TYR A 327 17.93 -7.37 8.55
N ALA A 328 19.04 -8.05 8.24
CA ALA A 328 19.29 -8.63 6.92
C ALA A 328 18.24 -9.71 6.54
N ILE A 329 17.83 -10.53 7.51
CA ILE A 329 16.76 -11.52 7.32
C ILE A 329 15.41 -10.82 7.05
N SER A 330 15.11 -9.74 7.78
CA SER A 330 13.88 -8.97 7.60
C SER A 330 13.77 -8.31 6.20
N ARG A 331 14.91 -8.13 5.52
CA ARG A 331 15.00 -7.63 4.14
C ARG A 331 14.76 -8.72 3.08
N GLN A 332 15.18 -9.96 3.32
CA GLN A 332 14.99 -11.05 2.36
C GLN A 332 13.54 -11.54 2.27
N ALA A 333 12.76 -11.40 3.35
CA ALA A 333 11.33 -11.72 3.35
C ALA A 333 10.50 -10.87 2.36
N GLU A 334 11.01 -9.72 1.89
CA GLU A 334 10.36 -8.87 0.88
C GLU A 334 10.57 -9.33 -0.57
N HIS A 335 11.57 -10.17 -0.84
CA HIS A 335 11.93 -10.58 -2.21
C HIS A 335 11.37 -11.93 -2.64
N ARG A 336 10.46 -12.54 -1.87
CA ARG A 336 9.72 -13.70 -2.36
C ARG A 336 8.58 -13.19 -3.24
N PRO A 337 8.63 -13.34 -4.58
CA PRO A 337 7.44 -13.12 -5.37
C PRO A 337 6.37 -14.07 -4.82
N VAL A 338 5.15 -13.55 -4.65
CA VAL A 338 3.98 -14.38 -4.40
C VAL A 338 3.89 -15.34 -5.57
N VAL A 339 4.45 -16.54 -5.41
CA VAL A 339 4.24 -17.65 -6.33
C VAL A 339 2.77 -17.99 -6.19
N THR A 340 1.97 -17.49 -7.11
CA THR A 340 0.63 -17.98 -7.36
C THR A 340 0.78 -19.45 -7.73
N THR A 341 0.54 -20.34 -6.77
CA THR A 341 0.32 -21.75 -7.06
C THR A 341 -0.91 -21.84 -7.98
N PRO A 342 -0.80 -22.41 -9.20
CA PRO A 342 -1.97 -22.66 -10.02
C PRO A 342 -2.90 -23.66 -9.31
N PRO A 343 -4.22 -23.58 -9.49
CA PRO A 343 -5.15 -24.49 -8.84
C PRO A 343 -4.90 -25.91 -9.36
N ASP A 344 -4.72 -26.81 -8.40
CA ASP A 344 -4.53 -28.23 -8.56
C ASP A 344 -5.68 -28.81 -9.42
N SER A 345 -5.37 -29.23 -10.65
CA SER A 345 -6.29 -29.97 -11.49
C SER A 345 -6.32 -31.43 -11.04
N THR A 346 -7.01 -31.70 -9.94
CA THR A 346 -7.38 -33.08 -9.54
C THR A 346 -8.82 -33.12 -9.03
N ALA A 347 -9.76 -33.21 -9.97
CA ALA A 347 -11.07 -33.82 -9.70
C ALA A 347 -11.51 -34.61 -10.94
N LYS A 348 -10.95 -35.82 -11.07
CA LYS A 348 -11.65 -36.95 -11.70
C LYS A 348 -12.70 -37.43 -10.70
N LYS A 349 -13.98 -37.22 -11.01
CA LYS A 349 -15.01 -38.26 -11.00
C LYS A 349 -16.29 -37.75 -11.63
#